data_AF-A0A3R8XBB4-F1
#
_entry.id   AF-A0A3R8XBB4-F1
#
_cell.length_a   1.000
_cell.length_b   1.000
_cell.length_c   1.000
_cell.angle_alpha   90.00
_cell.angle_beta   90.00
_cell.angle_gamma   90.00
#
_symmetry.space_group_name_H-M   'P 1'
#
loop_
_entity.id
_entity.type
_entity.pdbx_description
1 polymer ?
#
loop_
_entity_poly.entity_id
_entity_poly.type
_entity_poly.pdbx_seq_one_letter_code
_entity_poly.pdbx_strand_id
1 'polypeptide(L)'
;MTDASSPTTFQRLWLSETIRLREEHAGPLEDAEANRLARAEQVDLAERIQHRALLLARRDGQWQALLHWLQGARLAGLLLALLALLSGFGLALAALGDGRQPVNVFWALGSLLGLNLLMLLGWLLGLLLTRDHPGALGRLWLWLSEKLARDASAAQLAPALLLMLQRQRLTRWGLGLMVNGLWTLAMLAALATLLLLLATRRYGFVWETTILGGDTFIALTQTIGALPALLGFSLPDIEVIRASGDAAIASEAARQSWAGWLVGVVLVYGLLPRLLLALLCLWRWQSGKGALRLDLDLPGYSLLRQRLQPDSERLGVCDLAPAALHQPQGGASAQAGSGALLLGIELDER
;
A
#
# COMPACT_ATOMS: atom_id res chain seq x y z
N MET A 1 11.14 19.05 15.01
CA MET A 1 11.99 17.89 14.69
C MET A 1 11.56 16.76 15.60
N THR A 2 10.61 15.94 15.16
CA THR A 2 10.09 14.79 15.92
C THR A 2 11.11 13.67 15.93
N ASP A 3 11.34 13.10 17.10
CA ASP A 3 12.31 12.07 17.45
C ASP A 3 12.38 10.93 16.43
N ALA A 4 13.40 10.92 15.57
CA ALA A 4 13.59 9.93 14.51
C ALA A 4 14.07 8.55 15.03
N SER A 5 14.13 8.37 16.35
CA SER A 5 14.75 7.22 17.03
C SER A 5 13.78 6.05 17.30
N SER A 6 12.47 6.32 17.37
CA SER A 6 11.47 5.33 17.78
C SER A 6 10.72 4.73 16.59
N PRO A 7 10.80 3.40 16.36
CA PRO A 7 10.07 2.75 15.28
C PRO A 7 8.56 2.76 15.52
N THR A 8 7.81 3.09 14.47
CA THR A 8 6.36 2.94 14.43
C THR A 8 5.93 1.48 14.59
N THR A 9 4.71 1.21 15.05
CA THR A 9 4.17 -0.16 15.18
C THR A 9 4.30 -0.96 13.88
N PHE A 10 4.00 -0.33 12.74
CA PHE A 10 4.15 -0.95 11.43
C PHE A 10 5.61 -1.37 11.14
N GLN A 11 6.57 -0.50 11.45
CA GLN A 11 8.00 -0.82 11.27
C GLN A 11 8.46 -1.93 12.21
N ARG A 12 7.96 -1.98 13.45
CA ARG A 12 8.27 -3.07 14.40
C ARG A 12 7.76 -4.42 13.89
N LEU A 13 6.50 -4.48 13.43
CA LEU A 13 5.92 -5.68 12.84
C LEU A 13 6.69 -6.12 11.59
N TRP A 14 7.01 -5.16 10.72
CA TRP A 14 7.77 -5.44 9.51
C TRP A 14 9.16 -6.01 9.81
N LEU A 15 9.93 -5.36 10.70
CA LEU A 15 11.23 -5.89 11.13
C LEU A 15 11.12 -7.27 11.75
N SER A 16 10.08 -7.53 12.56
CA SER A 16 9.85 -8.84 13.16
C SER A 16 9.64 -9.94 12.12
N GLU A 17 8.90 -9.65 11.05
CA GLU A 17 8.74 -10.58 9.92
C GLU A 17 10.01 -10.70 9.10
N THR A 18 10.79 -9.63 8.94
CA THR A 18 12.09 -9.68 8.27
C THR A 18 13.10 -10.55 9.04
N ILE A 19 13.21 -10.39 10.36
CA ILE A 19 14.04 -11.26 11.20
C ILE A 19 13.59 -12.71 11.10
N ARG A 20 12.28 -12.98 11.18
CA ARG A 20 11.73 -14.34 11.05
C ARG A 20 12.13 -14.98 9.71
N LEU A 21 11.98 -14.26 8.59
CA LEU A 21 12.39 -14.76 7.27
C LEU A 21 13.90 -14.97 7.17
N ARG A 22 14.70 -14.16 7.88
CA ARG A 22 16.15 -14.33 7.96
C ARG A 22 16.52 -15.62 8.65
N GLU A 23 15.89 -15.87 9.80
CA GLU A 23 16.11 -17.09 10.57
C GLU A 23 15.67 -18.34 9.81
N GLU A 24 14.58 -18.27 9.05
CA GLU A 24 14.10 -19.37 8.22
C GLU A 24 15.03 -19.69 7.03
N HIS A 25 15.69 -18.69 6.44
CA HIS A 25 16.58 -18.90 5.29
C HIS A 25 18.04 -19.16 5.67
N ALA A 26 18.57 -18.44 6.66
CA ALA A 26 19.99 -18.46 7.03
C ALA A 26 20.28 -19.27 8.30
N GLY A 27 19.24 -19.76 8.99
CA GLY A 27 19.36 -20.45 10.26
C GLY A 27 19.24 -19.50 11.48
N PRO A 28 19.24 -20.06 12.70
CA PRO A 28 19.04 -19.29 13.93
C PRO A 28 20.12 -18.23 14.10
N LEU A 29 19.70 -17.00 14.42
CA LEU A 29 20.62 -15.90 14.74
C LEU A 29 21.10 -16.02 16.19
N GLU A 30 22.32 -15.54 16.47
CA GLU A 30 22.78 -15.36 17.84
C GLU A 30 21.92 -14.30 18.53
N ASP A 31 21.09 -14.70 19.49
CA ASP A 31 20.02 -13.89 20.05
C ASP A 31 19.97 -13.92 21.60
N ALA A 32 20.97 -14.51 22.25
CA ALA A 32 20.97 -14.71 23.71
C ALA A 32 20.77 -13.40 24.49
N GLU A 33 21.51 -12.36 24.14
CA GLU A 33 21.40 -11.04 24.78
C GLU A 33 20.06 -10.36 24.44
N ALA A 34 19.63 -10.43 23.18
CA ALA A 34 18.35 -9.86 22.76
C ALA A 34 17.16 -10.53 23.46
N ASN A 35 17.22 -11.84 23.66
CA ASN A 35 16.23 -12.61 24.39
C ASN A 35 16.25 -12.26 25.88
N ARG A 36 17.43 -12.12 26.50
CA ARG A 36 17.57 -11.71 27.91
C ARG A 36 16.92 -10.35 28.16
N LEU A 37 17.21 -9.37 27.31
CA LEU A 37 16.62 -8.02 27.39
C LEU A 37 15.10 -8.04 27.14
N ALA A 38 14.64 -8.80 26.14
CA ALA A 38 13.20 -8.93 25.86
C ALA A 38 12.44 -9.67 26.98
N ARG A 39 13.06 -10.62 27.68
CA ARG A 39 12.45 -11.33 28.83
C ARG A 39 12.33 -10.45 30.07
N ALA A 40 13.26 -9.50 30.26
CA ALA A 40 13.22 -8.57 31.38
C ALA A 40 12.00 -7.62 31.33
N GLU A 41 11.39 -7.43 30.16
CA GLU A 41 10.17 -6.65 30.03
C GLU A 41 8.92 -7.45 30.41
N GLN A 42 8.09 -6.85 31.27
CA GLN A 42 6.79 -7.40 31.67
C GLN A 42 5.70 -7.07 30.64
N VAL A 43 5.91 -7.55 29.41
CA VAL A 43 5.00 -7.35 28.27
C VAL A 43 4.58 -8.69 27.66
N ASP A 44 3.49 -8.67 26.88
CA ASP A 44 2.97 -9.83 26.19
C ASP A 44 3.97 -10.40 25.16
N LEU A 45 3.82 -11.68 24.80
CA LEU A 45 4.73 -12.40 23.91
C LEU A 45 4.95 -11.67 22.58
N ALA A 46 3.88 -11.14 21.98
CA ALA A 46 3.96 -10.40 20.73
C ALA A 46 4.84 -9.14 20.84
N GLU A 47 4.81 -8.46 21.98
CA GLU A 47 5.64 -7.29 22.24
C GLU A 47 7.09 -7.69 22.54
N ARG A 48 7.33 -8.78 23.28
CA ARG A 48 8.68 -9.35 23.50
C ARG A 48 9.36 -9.72 22.19
N ILE A 49 8.62 -10.39 21.29
CA ILE A 49 9.13 -10.75 19.95
C ILE A 49 9.51 -9.50 19.16
N GLN A 50 8.66 -8.47 19.16
CA GLN A 50 8.94 -7.21 18.48
C GLN A 50 10.16 -6.50 19.07
N HIS A 51 10.32 -6.50 20.39
CA HIS A 51 11.46 -5.88 21.04
C HIS A 51 12.76 -6.63 20.70
N ARG A 52 12.77 -7.97 20.83
CA ARG A 52 13.89 -8.81 20.39
C ARG A 52 14.27 -8.52 18.93
N ALA A 53 13.28 -8.50 18.04
CA ALA A 53 13.51 -8.24 16.62
C ALA A 53 14.10 -6.86 16.37
N LEU A 54 13.67 -5.84 17.13
CA LEU A 54 14.22 -4.49 17.04
C LEU A 54 15.68 -4.42 17.51
N LEU A 55 16.03 -5.12 18.60
CA LEU A 55 17.41 -5.20 19.09
C LEU A 55 18.32 -5.85 18.03
N LEU A 56 17.90 -6.99 17.47
CA LEU A 56 18.62 -7.67 16.39
C LEU A 56 18.71 -6.81 15.13
N ALA A 57 17.64 -6.11 14.77
CA ALA A 57 17.62 -5.25 13.60
C ALA A 57 18.57 -4.05 13.73
N ARG A 58 18.73 -3.49 14.94
CA ARG A 58 19.71 -2.42 15.21
C ARG A 58 21.13 -2.94 15.21
N ARG A 59 21.38 -4.10 15.83
CA ARG A 59 22.72 -4.73 15.89
C ARG A 59 23.23 -5.08 14.49
N ASP A 60 22.36 -5.68 13.67
CA ASP A 60 22.72 -6.24 12.38
C ASP A 60 22.54 -5.24 11.20
N GLY A 61 22.23 -3.97 11.49
CA GLY A 61 22.08 -2.92 10.46
C GLY A 61 20.75 -2.92 9.68
N GLN A 62 19.81 -3.82 9.98
CA GLN A 62 18.52 -3.89 9.29
C GLN A 62 17.61 -2.70 9.57
N TRP A 63 17.79 -2.01 10.70
CA TRP A 63 17.09 -0.76 10.97
C TRP A 63 17.50 0.32 9.95
N GLN A 64 18.80 0.49 9.71
CA GLN A 64 19.34 1.41 8.72
C GLN A 64 18.91 0.99 7.31
N ALA A 65 18.98 -0.31 7.00
CA ALA A 65 18.51 -0.87 5.74
C ALA A 65 17.03 -0.55 5.48
N LEU A 66 16.17 -0.66 6.51
CA LEU A 66 14.76 -0.30 6.43
C LEU A 66 14.57 1.19 6.14
N LEU A 67 15.35 2.07 6.79
CA LEU A 67 15.28 3.51 6.55
C LEU A 67 15.73 3.87 5.12
N HIS A 68 16.81 3.28 4.63
CA HIS A 68 17.28 3.45 3.25
C HIS A 68 16.25 2.92 2.25
N TRP A 69 15.65 1.77 2.54
CA TRP A 69 14.58 1.22 1.71
C TRP A 69 13.38 2.15 1.65
N LEU A 70 12.94 2.70 2.79
CA LEU A 70 11.85 3.67 2.86
C LEU A 70 12.19 4.96 2.10
N GLN A 71 13.44 5.41 2.12
CA GLN A 71 13.91 6.54 1.32
C GLN A 71 13.85 6.20 -0.18
N GLY A 72 14.35 5.04 -0.58
CA GLY A 72 14.27 4.55 -1.96
C GLY A 72 12.83 4.47 -2.47
N ALA A 73 11.92 3.94 -1.65
CA ALA A 73 10.49 3.91 -1.93
C ALA A 73 9.91 5.33 -2.08
N ARG A 74 10.24 6.28 -1.19
CA ARG A 74 9.78 7.68 -1.34
C ARG A 74 10.25 8.31 -2.64
N LEU A 75 11.51 8.10 -3.02
CA LEU A 75 12.07 8.62 -4.26
C LEU A 75 11.43 7.98 -5.51
N ALA A 76 11.22 6.66 -5.49
CA ALA A 76 10.42 5.97 -6.50
C ALA A 76 9.03 6.60 -6.63
N GLY A 77 8.44 7.02 -5.49
CA GLY A 77 7.18 7.76 -5.35
C GLY A 77 7.13 8.99 -6.17
N LEU A 78 8.09 9.86 -5.86
CA LEU A 78 8.23 11.14 -6.51
C LEU A 78 8.50 10.97 -8.01
N LEU A 79 9.31 9.99 -8.41
CA LEU A 79 9.58 9.72 -9.82
C LEU A 79 8.31 9.28 -10.57
N LEU A 80 7.55 8.32 -10.03
CA LEU A 80 6.29 7.89 -10.65
C LEU A 80 5.25 9.00 -10.67
N ALA A 81 5.16 9.81 -9.61
CA ALA A 81 4.27 10.96 -9.55
C ALA A 81 4.62 12.01 -10.60
N LEU A 82 5.91 12.32 -10.76
CA LEU A 82 6.40 13.22 -11.80
C LEU A 82 6.07 12.68 -13.20
N LEU A 83 6.31 11.39 -13.46
CA LEU A 83 5.94 10.77 -14.72
C LEU A 83 4.43 10.84 -14.98
N ALA A 84 3.60 10.64 -13.95
CA ALA A 84 2.14 10.76 -14.07
C ALA A 84 1.71 12.20 -14.40
N LEU A 85 2.30 13.21 -13.76
CA LEU A 85 2.06 14.63 -14.06
C LEU A 85 2.44 14.97 -15.51
N LEU A 86 3.65 14.60 -15.92
CA LEU A 86 4.14 14.82 -17.29
C LEU A 86 3.28 14.08 -18.32
N SER A 87 2.85 12.85 -18.02
CA SER A 87 1.95 12.08 -18.88
C SER A 87 0.60 12.79 -19.02
N GLY A 88 -0.01 13.24 -17.90
CA GLY A 88 -1.27 13.97 -17.91
C GLY A 88 -1.20 15.26 -18.73
N PHE A 89 -0.15 16.05 -18.52
CA PHE A 89 0.14 17.23 -19.33
C PHE A 89 0.27 16.88 -20.82
N GLY A 90 1.04 15.83 -21.15
CA GLY A 90 1.22 15.34 -22.51
C GLY A 90 -0.09 14.89 -23.17
N LEU A 91 -0.98 14.21 -22.43
CA LEU A 91 -2.28 13.78 -22.93
C LEU A 91 -3.16 14.97 -23.33
N ALA A 92 -3.17 16.04 -22.53
CA ALA A 92 -3.92 17.26 -22.85
C ALA A 92 -3.37 17.99 -24.07
N LEU A 93 -2.03 18.09 -24.18
CA LEU A 93 -1.39 18.65 -25.38
C LEU A 93 -1.67 17.83 -26.64
N ALA A 94 -1.61 16.49 -26.53
CA ALA A 94 -1.92 15.61 -27.65
C ALA A 94 -3.39 15.70 -28.07
N ALA A 95 -4.31 15.89 -27.11
CA ALA A 95 -5.73 15.97 -27.37
C ALA A 95 -6.15 17.28 -28.07
N LEU A 96 -5.56 18.42 -27.70
CA LEU A 96 -5.94 19.73 -28.24
C LEU A 96 -5.00 20.24 -29.34
N GLY A 97 -3.77 19.72 -29.41
CA GLY A 97 -2.77 20.15 -30.38
C GLY A 97 -2.31 21.60 -30.20
N ASP A 98 -1.74 22.16 -31.26
CA ASP A 98 -1.15 23.50 -31.28
C ASP A 98 -2.18 24.64 -31.42
N GLY A 99 -3.46 24.31 -31.62
CA GLY A 99 -4.57 25.26 -31.78
C GLY A 99 -4.69 25.85 -33.19
N ARG A 100 -3.90 25.39 -34.16
CA ARG A 100 -4.01 25.83 -35.57
C ARG A 100 -5.07 25.05 -36.33
N GLN A 101 -5.19 23.76 -36.04
CA GLN A 101 -6.22 22.89 -36.60
C GLN A 101 -7.40 22.80 -35.62
N PRO A 102 -8.63 22.61 -36.12
CA PRO A 102 -9.76 22.34 -35.25
C PRO A 102 -9.56 21.01 -34.51
N VAL A 103 -10.03 20.95 -33.27
CA VAL A 103 -9.92 19.78 -32.40
C VAL A 103 -11.03 18.81 -32.77
N ASN A 104 -10.65 17.60 -33.19
CA ASN A 104 -11.60 16.52 -33.32
C ASN A 104 -11.99 15.98 -31.94
N VAL A 105 -13.26 16.15 -31.57
CA VAL A 105 -13.75 15.86 -30.22
C VAL A 105 -13.53 14.40 -29.81
N PHE A 106 -13.74 13.45 -30.71
CA PHE A 106 -13.56 12.03 -30.37
C PHE A 106 -12.09 11.62 -30.28
N TRP A 107 -11.20 12.23 -31.07
CA TRP A 107 -9.76 12.03 -30.90
C TRP A 107 -9.25 12.63 -29.58
N ALA A 108 -9.78 13.79 -29.19
CA ALA A 108 -9.49 14.38 -27.88
C ALA A 108 -9.96 13.46 -26.75
N LEU A 109 -11.18 12.94 -26.82
CA LEU A 109 -11.71 11.97 -25.85
C LEU A 109 -10.90 10.67 -25.82
N GLY A 110 -10.59 10.10 -26.98
CA GLY A 110 -9.80 8.87 -27.08
C GLY A 110 -8.42 9.03 -26.47
N SER A 111 -7.76 10.16 -26.73
CA SER A 111 -6.45 10.49 -26.15
C SER A 111 -6.53 10.69 -24.63
N LEU A 112 -7.50 11.47 -24.15
CA LEU A 112 -7.62 11.79 -22.73
C LEU A 112 -8.12 10.62 -21.87
N LEU A 113 -9.06 9.84 -22.40
CA LEU A 113 -9.79 8.83 -21.62
C LEU A 113 -9.52 7.40 -22.04
N GLY A 114 -9.12 7.13 -23.29
CA GLY A 114 -9.04 5.76 -23.83
C GLY A 114 -8.16 4.84 -22.99
N LEU A 115 -6.88 5.18 -22.84
CA LEU A 115 -5.97 4.38 -22.01
C LEU A 115 -6.40 4.36 -20.54
N ASN A 116 -6.89 5.49 -20.01
CA ASN A 116 -7.34 5.56 -18.63
C ASN A 116 -8.50 4.57 -18.36
N LEU A 117 -9.51 4.53 -19.22
CA LEU A 117 -10.68 3.66 -19.09
C LEU A 117 -10.30 2.18 -19.30
N LEU A 118 -9.44 1.87 -20.28
CA LEU A 118 -8.93 0.51 -20.48
C LEU A 118 -8.18 -0.01 -19.26
N MET A 119 -7.28 0.82 -18.70
CA MET A 119 -6.55 0.46 -17.48
C MET A 119 -7.47 0.38 -16.26
N LEU A 120 -8.55 1.17 -16.22
CA LEU A 120 -9.55 1.12 -15.15
C LEU A 120 -10.32 -0.19 -15.20
N LEU A 121 -10.79 -0.60 -16.38
CA LEU A 121 -11.46 -1.87 -16.60
C LEU A 121 -10.55 -3.05 -16.26
N GLY A 122 -9.29 -3.02 -16.72
CA GLY A 122 -8.30 -4.05 -16.38
C GLY A 122 -8.07 -4.17 -14.86
N TRP A 123 -8.04 -3.03 -14.15
CA TRP A 123 -7.91 -3.02 -12.70
C TRP A 123 -9.16 -3.57 -12.00
N LEU A 124 -10.37 -3.19 -12.44
CA LEU A 124 -11.64 -3.71 -11.89
C LEU A 124 -11.76 -5.22 -12.10
N LEU A 125 -11.41 -5.72 -13.29
CA LEU A 125 -11.38 -7.16 -13.57
C LEU A 125 -10.36 -7.86 -12.67
N GLY A 126 -9.17 -7.28 -12.47
CA GLY A 126 -8.17 -7.83 -11.55
C GLY A 126 -8.65 -7.90 -10.10
N LEU A 127 -9.42 -6.91 -9.67
CA LEU A 127 -10.04 -6.88 -8.33
C LEU A 127 -11.10 -7.98 -8.17
N LEU A 128 -11.94 -8.22 -9.19
CA LEU A 128 -13.01 -9.23 -9.16
C LEU A 128 -12.47 -10.66 -9.30
N LEU A 129 -11.41 -10.87 -10.08
CA LEU A 129 -10.83 -12.19 -10.37
C LEU A 129 -9.81 -12.66 -9.31
N THR A 130 -9.73 -11.99 -8.16
CA THR A 130 -8.94 -12.36 -6.96
C THR A 130 -7.48 -12.74 -7.23
N ARG A 131 -6.78 -11.95 -8.06
CA ARG A 131 -5.33 -12.14 -8.28
C ARG A 131 -4.55 -11.32 -7.25
N ASP A 132 -4.11 -11.96 -6.16
CA ASP A 132 -3.32 -11.31 -5.08
C ASP A 132 -1.83 -11.08 -5.44
N HIS A 133 -1.50 -11.07 -6.72
CA HIS A 133 -0.14 -10.82 -7.19
C HIS A 133 0.11 -9.33 -7.43
N PRO A 134 1.32 -8.83 -7.11
CA PRO A 134 1.69 -7.48 -7.43
C PRO A 134 1.66 -7.28 -8.94
N GLY A 135 0.73 -6.44 -9.41
CA GLY A 135 0.64 -6.02 -10.81
C GLY A 135 1.92 -5.34 -11.29
N ALA A 136 2.04 -5.10 -12.60
CA ALA A 136 3.27 -4.58 -13.22
C ALA A 136 3.80 -3.31 -12.52
N LEU A 137 2.92 -2.37 -12.15
CA LEU A 137 3.29 -1.15 -11.42
C LEU A 137 3.81 -1.43 -10.00
N GLY A 138 3.25 -2.42 -9.30
CA GLY A 138 3.74 -2.84 -7.98
C GLY A 138 5.14 -3.43 -8.04
N ARG A 139 5.41 -4.26 -9.05
CA ARG A 139 6.76 -4.81 -9.27
C ARG A 139 7.76 -3.74 -9.69
N LEU A 140 7.36 -2.84 -10.58
CA LEU A 140 8.20 -1.70 -10.99
C LEU A 140 8.56 -0.82 -9.79
N TRP A 141 7.59 -0.55 -8.92
CA TRP A 141 7.82 0.19 -7.68
C TRP A 141 8.84 -0.48 -6.76
N LEU A 142 8.66 -1.77 -6.47
CA LEU A 142 9.54 -2.52 -5.59
C LEU A 142 10.96 -2.57 -6.15
N TRP A 143 11.08 -2.86 -7.45
CA TRP A 143 12.35 -2.87 -8.17
C TRP A 143 13.04 -1.50 -8.12
N LEU A 144 12.30 -0.41 -8.35
CA LEU A 144 12.84 0.94 -8.30
C LEU A 144 13.24 1.32 -6.86
N SER A 145 12.44 0.94 -5.87
CA SER A 145 12.73 1.17 -4.44
C SER A 145 14.03 0.50 -4.04
N GLU A 146 14.22 -0.76 -4.44
CA GLU A 146 15.45 -1.53 -4.19
C GLU A 146 16.66 -0.93 -4.92
N LYS A 147 16.49 -0.57 -6.20
CA LYS A 147 17.56 0.03 -7.01
C LYS A 147 18.03 1.37 -6.47
N LEU A 148 17.12 2.16 -5.90
CA LEU A 148 17.44 3.46 -5.29
C LEU A 148 17.98 3.32 -3.86
N ALA A 149 17.59 2.28 -3.12
CA ALA A 149 18.07 2.03 -1.76
C ALA A 149 19.53 1.54 -1.72
N ARG A 150 20.00 0.80 -2.74
CA ARG A 150 21.39 0.34 -2.89
C ARG A 150 21.97 -0.39 -1.66
N ASP A 151 21.17 -1.21 -0.99
CA ASP A 151 21.57 -1.89 0.23
C ASP A 151 21.33 -3.41 0.12
N ALA A 152 22.41 -4.20 0.16
CA ALA A 152 22.34 -5.66 0.08
C ALA A 152 21.69 -6.29 1.32
N SER A 153 21.72 -5.60 2.47
CA SER A 153 21.10 -6.07 3.71
C SER A 153 19.57 -5.97 3.70
N ALA A 154 18.99 -5.35 2.66
CA ALA A 154 17.55 -5.16 2.50
C ALA A 154 16.82 -6.34 1.85
N ALA A 155 17.51 -7.43 1.47
CA ALA A 155 16.96 -8.50 0.63
C ALA A 155 15.64 -9.09 1.14
N GLN A 156 15.47 -9.21 2.46
CA GLN A 156 14.26 -9.79 3.07
C GLN A 156 13.22 -8.75 3.50
N LEU A 157 13.50 -7.45 3.38
CA LEU A 157 12.54 -6.40 3.71
C LEU A 157 11.34 -6.43 2.76
N ALA A 158 11.55 -6.46 1.44
CA ALA A 158 10.46 -6.47 0.48
C ALA A 158 9.60 -7.75 0.55
N PRO A 159 10.18 -8.97 0.63
CA PRO A 159 9.40 -10.19 0.85
C PRO A 159 8.61 -10.18 2.16
N ALA A 160 9.21 -9.73 3.27
CA ALA A 160 8.52 -9.62 4.57
C ALA A 160 7.32 -8.68 4.50
N LEU A 161 7.49 -7.53 3.84
CA LEU A 161 6.41 -6.57 3.63
C LEU A 161 5.25 -7.20 2.85
N LEU A 162 5.55 -7.88 1.74
CA LEU A 162 4.52 -8.51 0.91
C LEU A 162 3.77 -9.61 1.66
N LEU A 163 4.48 -10.48 2.38
CA LEU A 163 3.86 -11.56 3.17
C LEU A 163 2.96 -10.98 4.28
N MET A 164 3.47 -9.98 5.02
CA MET A 164 2.71 -9.33 6.09
C MET A 164 1.42 -8.69 5.55
N LEU A 165 1.49 -8.01 4.41
CA LEU A 165 0.32 -7.37 3.78
C LEU A 165 -0.63 -8.40 3.14
N GLN A 166 -0.11 -9.50 2.60
CA GLN A 166 -0.92 -10.55 1.98
C GLN A 166 -1.82 -11.26 2.99
N ARG A 167 -1.32 -11.53 4.21
CA ARG A 167 -2.12 -12.17 5.28
C ARG A 167 -3.40 -11.42 5.61
N GLN A 168 -3.35 -10.08 5.61
CA GLN A 168 -4.52 -9.23 5.82
C GLN A 168 -5.20 -8.78 4.52
N ARG A 169 -4.85 -9.37 3.37
CA ARG A 169 -5.34 -8.99 2.03
C ARG A 169 -5.23 -7.48 1.76
N LEU A 170 -4.18 -6.85 2.29
CA LEU A 170 -3.91 -5.42 2.18
C LEU A 170 -3.13 -5.06 0.92
N THR A 171 -2.40 -6.01 0.34
CA THR A 171 -1.59 -5.80 -0.87
C THR A 171 -2.42 -5.22 -2.02
N ARG A 172 -3.62 -5.76 -2.28
CA ARG A 172 -4.53 -5.24 -3.32
C ARG A 172 -4.98 -3.81 -3.07
N TRP A 173 -5.21 -3.41 -1.83
CA TRP A 173 -5.63 -2.06 -1.47
C TRP A 173 -4.48 -1.07 -1.55
N GLY A 174 -3.28 -1.45 -1.12
CA GLY A 174 -2.07 -0.64 -1.26
C GLY A 174 -1.71 -0.41 -2.74
N LEU A 175 -1.74 -1.47 -3.56
CA LEU A 175 -1.51 -1.36 -5.00
C LEU A 175 -2.63 -0.59 -5.70
N GLY A 176 -3.88 -0.82 -5.31
CA GLY A 176 -5.03 -0.06 -5.82
C GLY A 176 -4.92 1.44 -5.53
N LEU A 177 -4.47 1.81 -4.33
CA LEU A 177 -4.20 3.20 -3.96
C LEU A 177 -3.10 3.80 -4.84
N MET A 178 -2.00 3.06 -5.08
CA MET A 178 -0.91 3.54 -5.92
C MET A 178 -1.35 3.73 -7.37
N VAL A 179 -2.02 2.73 -7.96
CA VAL A 179 -2.47 2.79 -9.37
C VAL A 179 -3.51 3.88 -9.57
N ASN A 180 -4.58 3.88 -8.78
CA ASN A 180 -5.63 4.89 -8.92
C ASN A 180 -5.17 6.28 -8.51
N GLY A 181 -4.26 6.39 -7.53
CA GLY A 181 -3.65 7.66 -7.13
C GLY A 181 -2.80 8.28 -8.24
N LEU A 182 -1.95 7.49 -8.91
CA LEU A 182 -1.15 7.97 -10.05
C LEU A 182 -2.03 8.39 -11.23
N TRP A 183 -3.07 7.61 -11.54
CA TRP A 183 -4.04 7.99 -12.59
C TRP A 183 -4.85 9.25 -12.21
N THR A 184 -5.23 9.40 -10.94
CA THR A 184 -5.89 10.62 -10.45
C THR A 184 -4.98 11.82 -10.65
N LEU A 185 -3.70 11.70 -10.30
CA LEU A 185 -2.71 12.77 -10.49
C LEU A 185 -2.51 13.12 -11.97
N ALA A 186 -2.42 12.11 -12.84
CA ALA A 186 -2.35 12.31 -14.29
C ALA A 186 -3.62 13.01 -14.83
N MET A 187 -4.81 12.59 -14.39
CA MET A 187 -6.07 13.21 -14.81
C MET A 187 -6.23 14.64 -14.27
N LEU A 188 -5.75 14.94 -13.06
CA LEU A 188 -5.68 16.31 -12.54
C LEU A 188 -4.76 17.18 -13.38
N ALA A 189 -3.57 16.70 -13.73
CA ALA A 189 -2.64 17.42 -14.60
C ALA A 189 -3.22 17.63 -16.00
N ALA A 190 -3.85 16.60 -16.58
CA ALA A 190 -4.52 16.69 -17.87
C ALA A 190 -5.66 17.72 -17.85
N LEU A 191 -6.51 17.69 -16.81
CA LEU A 191 -7.62 18.62 -16.65
C LEU A 191 -7.14 20.05 -16.45
N ALA A 192 -6.13 20.28 -15.60
CA ALA A 192 -5.56 21.61 -15.38
C ALA A 192 -4.93 22.17 -16.67
N THR A 193 -4.23 21.31 -17.42
CA THR A 193 -3.63 21.69 -18.71
C THR A 193 -4.71 21.98 -19.75
N LEU A 194 -5.74 21.14 -19.83
CA LEU A 194 -6.90 21.33 -20.70
C LEU A 194 -7.56 22.69 -20.43
N LEU A 195 -7.83 23.00 -19.16
CA LEU A 195 -8.41 24.28 -18.76
C LEU A 195 -7.50 25.46 -19.11
N LEU A 196 -6.19 25.36 -18.86
CA LEU A 196 -5.22 26.40 -19.22
C LEU A 196 -5.19 26.65 -20.73
N LEU A 197 -5.18 25.59 -21.54
CA LEU A 197 -5.19 25.70 -22.99
C LEU A 197 -6.50 26.34 -23.47
N LEU A 198 -7.65 25.87 -23.01
CA LEU A 198 -8.95 26.43 -23.38
C LEU A 198 -9.13 27.89 -22.95
N ALA A 199 -8.48 28.31 -21.85
CA ALA A 199 -8.51 29.69 -21.39
C ALA A 199 -7.57 30.62 -22.17
N THR A 200 -6.46 30.09 -22.72
CA THR A 200 -5.41 30.90 -23.38
C THR A 200 -5.46 30.86 -24.90
N ARG A 201 -6.23 29.94 -25.48
CA ARG A 201 -6.31 29.74 -26.93
C ARG A 201 -7.75 29.53 -27.38
N ARG A 202 -8.01 29.96 -28.61
CA ARG A 202 -9.30 29.78 -29.27
C ARG A 202 -9.29 28.47 -30.05
N TYR A 203 -9.95 27.45 -29.53
CA TYR A 203 -10.10 26.16 -30.20
C TYR A 203 -11.43 26.05 -30.94
N GLY A 204 -11.40 25.65 -32.21
CA GLY A 204 -12.58 25.18 -32.92
C GLY A 204 -12.79 23.70 -32.65
N PHE A 205 -14.03 23.24 -32.49
CA PHE A 205 -14.36 21.83 -32.30
C PHE A 205 -15.11 21.29 -33.51
N VAL A 206 -14.65 20.14 -33.99
CA VAL A 206 -15.23 19.42 -35.11
C VAL A 206 -15.38 17.95 -34.77
N TRP A 207 -16.17 17.25 -35.56
CA TRP A 207 -16.15 15.80 -35.58
C TRP A 207 -16.04 15.31 -37.02
N GLU A 208 -14.86 14.81 -37.35
CA GLU A 208 -14.58 14.25 -38.66
C GLU A 208 -14.58 12.73 -38.52
N THR A 209 -15.58 12.07 -39.11
CA THR A 209 -15.67 10.60 -39.13
C THR A 209 -15.95 10.11 -40.53
N THR A 210 -15.12 9.20 -41.04
CA THR A 210 -15.35 8.57 -42.36
C THR A 210 -16.35 7.42 -42.29
N ILE A 211 -16.49 6.78 -41.12
CA ILE A 211 -17.29 5.55 -40.94
C ILE A 211 -18.64 5.83 -40.27
N LEU A 212 -18.69 6.79 -39.33
CA LEU A 212 -19.89 7.10 -38.56
C LEU A 212 -20.68 8.21 -39.25
N GLY A 213 -22.00 8.03 -39.34
CA GLY A 213 -22.92 9.08 -39.79
C GLY A 213 -23.24 10.10 -38.69
N GLY A 214 -23.74 11.27 -39.08
CA GLY A 214 -23.99 12.38 -38.14
C GLY A 214 -25.02 12.09 -37.06
N ASP A 215 -26.07 11.31 -37.35
CA ASP A 215 -27.06 10.94 -36.34
C ASP A 215 -26.46 10.07 -35.23
N THR A 216 -25.51 9.19 -35.57
CA THR A 216 -24.76 8.40 -34.58
C THR A 216 -23.88 9.30 -33.72
N PHE A 217 -23.24 10.31 -34.31
CA PHE A 217 -22.44 11.28 -33.56
C PHE A 217 -23.28 12.08 -32.56
N ILE A 218 -24.47 12.53 -32.99
CA ILE A 218 -25.44 13.21 -32.11
C ILE A 218 -25.82 12.31 -30.94
N ALA A 219 -26.22 11.07 -31.22
CA ALA A 219 -26.61 10.12 -30.19
C ALA A 219 -25.49 9.85 -29.18
N LEU A 220 -24.25 9.65 -29.65
CA LEU A 220 -23.09 9.42 -28.78
C LEU A 220 -22.76 10.65 -27.93
N THR A 221 -22.74 11.84 -28.51
CA THR A 221 -22.46 13.10 -27.78
C THR A 221 -23.47 13.34 -26.68
N GLN A 222 -24.75 13.13 -26.97
CA GLN A 222 -25.85 13.24 -26.01
C GLN A 222 -25.74 12.18 -24.91
N THR A 223 -25.48 10.92 -25.27
CA THR A 223 -25.37 9.81 -24.31
C THR A 223 -24.19 9.98 -23.36
N ILE A 224 -23.00 10.31 -23.89
CA ILE A 224 -21.79 10.56 -23.10
C ILE A 224 -21.96 11.85 -22.28
N GLY A 225 -22.62 12.87 -22.82
CA GLY A 225 -22.84 14.14 -22.13
C GLY A 225 -23.93 14.12 -21.07
N ALA A 226 -24.81 13.12 -21.05
CA ALA A 226 -25.96 13.08 -20.16
C ALA A 226 -25.58 13.13 -18.68
N LEU A 227 -24.59 12.33 -18.25
CA LEU A 227 -24.18 12.31 -16.84
C LEU A 227 -23.44 13.60 -16.43
N PRO A 228 -22.47 14.14 -17.19
CA PRO A 228 -21.93 15.47 -16.94
C PRO A 228 -22.99 16.58 -16.90
N ALA A 229 -24.01 16.53 -17.76
CA ALA A 229 -25.06 17.54 -17.79
C ALA A 229 -25.87 17.58 -16.47
N LEU A 230 -26.11 16.44 -15.84
CA LEU A 230 -26.73 16.37 -14.51
C LEU A 230 -25.90 17.08 -13.42
N LEU A 231 -24.59 17.21 -13.64
CA LEU A 231 -23.67 17.91 -12.75
C LEU A 231 -23.46 19.38 -13.14
N GLY A 232 -24.21 19.88 -14.12
CA GLY A 232 -24.19 21.28 -14.56
C GLY A 232 -23.18 21.59 -15.68
N PHE A 233 -22.59 20.58 -16.32
CA PHE A 233 -21.75 20.79 -17.50
C PHE A 233 -22.59 21.00 -18.77
N SER A 234 -22.06 21.78 -19.71
CA SER A 234 -22.73 22.07 -20.97
C SER A 234 -22.99 20.81 -21.80
N LEU A 235 -24.13 20.77 -22.46
CA LEU A 235 -24.49 19.74 -23.43
C LEU A 235 -24.82 20.44 -24.76
N PRO A 236 -24.01 20.27 -25.82
CA PRO A 236 -24.26 20.95 -27.09
C PRO A 236 -25.59 20.52 -27.70
N ASP A 237 -26.37 21.50 -28.18
CA ASP A 237 -27.64 21.23 -28.86
C ASP A 237 -27.42 20.48 -30.17
N ILE A 238 -28.42 19.73 -30.62
CA ILE A 238 -28.36 18.90 -31.82
C ILE A 238 -27.93 19.71 -33.05
N GLU A 239 -28.39 20.96 -33.18
CA GLU A 239 -28.02 21.84 -34.29
C GLU A 239 -26.54 22.23 -34.24
N VAL A 240 -26.01 22.55 -33.05
CA VAL A 240 -24.59 22.85 -32.84
C VAL A 240 -23.75 21.61 -33.11
N ILE A 241 -24.20 20.45 -32.66
CA ILE A 241 -23.54 19.18 -32.94
C ILE A 241 -23.48 18.94 -34.45
N ARG A 242 -24.60 19.06 -35.15
CA ARG A 242 -24.67 18.82 -36.60
C ARG A 242 -23.77 19.79 -37.37
N ALA A 243 -23.85 21.08 -37.07
CA ALA A 243 -23.05 22.11 -37.75
C ALA A 243 -21.53 21.91 -37.53
N SER A 244 -21.12 21.31 -36.41
CA SER A 244 -19.71 20.97 -36.14
C SER A 244 -19.16 19.83 -37.02
N GLY A 245 -20.01 19.13 -37.77
CA GLY A 245 -19.60 18.10 -38.73
C GLY A 245 -19.22 18.68 -40.09
N ASP A 246 -19.83 19.80 -40.49
CA ASP A 246 -19.59 20.42 -41.79
C ASP A 246 -18.35 21.32 -41.78
N ALA A 247 -18.18 22.11 -40.70
CA ALA A 247 -17.03 22.97 -40.50
C ALA A 247 -16.85 23.34 -39.02
N ALA A 248 -15.65 23.78 -38.65
CA ALA A 248 -15.42 24.35 -37.34
C ALA A 248 -16.28 25.61 -37.15
N ILE A 249 -17.26 25.55 -36.24
CA ILE A 249 -18.20 26.65 -36.02
C ILE A 249 -17.48 27.86 -35.44
N ALA A 250 -17.61 29.02 -36.11
CA ALA A 250 -16.97 30.27 -35.68
C ALA A 250 -17.61 30.92 -34.44
N SER A 251 -18.80 30.48 -34.03
CA SER A 251 -19.54 31.00 -32.87
C SER A 251 -18.82 30.74 -31.54
N GLU A 252 -18.81 31.75 -30.67
CA GLU A 252 -18.20 31.66 -29.33
C GLU A 252 -19.03 30.77 -28.41
N ALA A 253 -20.35 30.88 -28.44
CA ALA A 253 -21.25 30.05 -27.63
C ALA A 253 -21.10 28.55 -27.94
N ALA A 254 -20.94 28.19 -29.23
CA ALA A 254 -20.70 26.80 -29.63
C ALA A 254 -19.36 26.28 -29.10
N ARG A 255 -18.29 27.09 -29.18
CA ARG A 255 -16.99 26.73 -28.60
C ARG A 255 -17.06 26.52 -27.09
N GLN A 256 -17.70 27.42 -26.37
CA GLN A 256 -17.86 27.32 -24.91
C GLN A 256 -18.69 26.10 -24.53
N SER A 257 -19.74 25.79 -25.28
CA SER A 257 -20.53 24.57 -25.06
C SER A 257 -19.71 23.29 -25.25
N TRP A 258 -18.91 23.21 -26.31
CA TRP A 258 -18.03 22.06 -26.55
C TRP A 258 -16.90 21.94 -25.54
N ALA A 259 -16.29 23.06 -25.14
CA ALA A 259 -15.27 23.11 -24.11
C ALA A 259 -15.84 22.63 -22.75
N GLY A 260 -17.00 23.15 -22.35
CA GLY A 260 -17.70 22.74 -21.13
C GLY A 260 -18.08 21.26 -21.15
N TRP A 261 -18.56 20.76 -22.28
CA TRP A 261 -18.85 19.34 -22.48
C TRP A 261 -17.61 18.47 -22.31
N LEU A 262 -16.51 18.80 -23.00
CA LEU A 262 -15.26 18.02 -22.95
C LEU A 262 -14.68 17.99 -21.53
N VAL A 263 -14.65 19.14 -20.86
CA VAL A 263 -14.21 19.26 -19.45
C VAL A 263 -15.08 18.38 -18.55
N GLY A 264 -16.40 18.44 -18.70
CA GLY A 264 -17.35 17.63 -17.92
C GLY A 264 -17.13 16.13 -18.13
N VAL A 265 -17.01 15.69 -19.37
CA VAL A 265 -16.77 14.28 -19.71
C VAL A 265 -15.44 13.79 -19.12
N VAL A 266 -14.36 14.56 -19.24
CA VAL A 266 -13.05 14.20 -18.67
C VAL A 266 -13.08 14.13 -17.15
N LEU A 267 -13.76 15.09 -16.50
CA LEU A 267 -13.90 15.09 -15.04
C LEU A 267 -14.71 13.88 -14.57
N VAL A 268 -15.86 13.61 -15.19
CA VAL A 268 -16.83 12.62 -14.72
C VAL A 268 -16.41 11.19 -15.04
N TYR A 269 -15.86 10.92 -16.22
CA TYR A 269 -15.47 9.58 -16.62
C TYR A 269 -13.98 9.31 -16.44
N GLY A 270 -13.15 10.35 -16.35
CA GLY A 270 -11.71 10.22 -16.15
C GLY A 270 -11.30 10.34 -14.68
N LEU A 271 -11.49 11.54 -14.12
CA LEU A 271 -10.98 11.91 -12.80
C LEU A 271 -11.77 11.31 -11.64
N LEU A 272 -13.10 11.50 -11.63
CA LEU A 272 -13.95 11.10 -10.50
C LEU A 272 -13.87 9.59 -10.19
N PRO A 273 -13.95 8.66 -11.16
CA PRO A 273 -13.92 7.23 -10.86
C PRO A 273 -12.57 6.82 -10.24
N ARG A 274 -11.46 7.39 -10.73
CA ARG A 274 -10.11 7.16 -10.20
C ARG A 274 -9.97 7.70 -8.79
N LEU A 275 -10.45 8.91 -8.54
CA LEU A 275 -10.41 9.53 -7.22
C LEU A 275 -11.21 8.72 -6.21
N LEU A 276 -12.45 8.34 -6.54
CA LEU A 276 -13.31 7.55 -5.67
C LEU A 276 -12.69 6.19 -5.33
N LEU A 277 -12.10 5.51 -6.31
CA LEU A 277 -11.39 4.25 -6.07
C LEU A 277 -10.12 4.43 -5.25
N ALA A 278 -9.36 5.51 -5.48
CA ALA A 278 -8.20 5.83 -4.66
C ALA A 278 -8.61 6.06 -3.19
N LEU A 279 -9.71 6.80 -2.95
CA LEU A 279 -10.26 7.01 -1.61
C LEU A 279 -10.77 5.71 -0.97
N LEU A 280 -11.46 4.86 -1.73
CA LEU A 280 -11.87 3.53 -1.27
C LEU A 280 -10.67 2.68 -0.86
N CYS A 281 -9.64 2.62 -1.71
CA CYS A 281 -8.39 1.91 -1.43
C CYS A 281 -7.69 2.48 -0.20
N LEU A 282 -7.64 3.80 -0.05
CA LEU A 282 -7.08 4.47 1.12
C LEU A 282 -7.84 4.09 2.40
N TRP A 283 -9.17 4.15 2.38
CA TRP A 283 -9.98 3.78 3.53
C TRP A 283 -9.78 2.31 3.93
N ARG A 284 -9.79 1.39 2.96
CA ARG A 284 -9.51 -0.03 3.18
C ARG A 284 -8.12 -0.27 3.76
N TRP A 285 -7.12 0.45 3.22
CA TRP A 285 -5.75 0.39 3.68
C TRP A 285 -5.61 0.87 5.13
N GLN A 286 -6.16 2.05 5.48
CA GLN A 286 -6.09 2.57 6.84
C GLN A 286 -6.83 1.67 7.83
N SER A 287 -8.00 1.14 7.44
CA SER A 287 -8.78 0.24 8.28
C SER A 287 -8.01 -1.06 8.57
N GLY A 288 -7.39 -1.68 7.57
CA GLY A 288 -6.66 -2.93 7.78
C GLY A 288 -5.28 -2.76 8.40
N LYS A 289 -4.63 -1.59 8.26
CA LYS A 289 -3.35 -1.31 8.94
C LYS A 289 -3.44 -1.45 10.46
N GLY A 290 -4.55 -1.03 11.06
CA GLY A 290 -4.77 -1.15 12.51
C GLY A 290 -4.94 -2.60 12.98
N ALA A 291 -5.34 -3.50 12.07
CA ALA A 291 -5.52 -4.93 12.34
C ALA A 291 -4.24 -5.76 12.13
N LEU A 292 -3.13 -5.15 11.71
CA LEU A 292 -1.86 -5.85 11.57
C LEU A 292 -1.34 -6.32 12.93
N ARG A 293 -1.07 -7.61 13.04
CA ARG A 293 -0.53 -8.30 14.22
C ARG A 293 0.45 -9.37 13.75
N LEU A 294 1.37 -9.77 14.63
CA LEU A 294 2.16 -10.97 14.40
C LEU A 294 1.26 -12.20 14.50
N ASP A 295 1.45 -13.13 13.59
CA ASP A 295 0.79 -14.43 13.62
C ASP A 295 1.65 -15.40 14.44
N LEU A 296 1.35 -15.52 15.74
CA LEU A 296 2.16 -16.24 16.71
C LEU A 296 2.13 -17.77 16.52
N ASP A 297 1.30 -18.28 15.62
CA ASP A 297 1.16 -19.71 15.32
C ASP A 297 2.13 -20.17 14.22
N LEU A 298 2.85 -19.24 13.60
CA LEU A 298 3.87 -19.59 12.61
C LEU A 298 5.04 -20.36 13.23
N PRO A 299 5.63 -21.32 12.51
CA PRO A 299 6.74 -22.14 13.01
C PRO A 299 7.87 -21.31 13.62
N GLY A 300 8.32 -20.24 12.95
CA GLY A 300 9.38 -19.37 13.45
C GLY A 300 9.08 -18.70 14.79
N TYR A 301 7.83 -18.30 15.05
CA TYR A 301 7.43 -17.69 16.32
C TYR A 301 7.10 -18.73 17.40
N SER A 302 6.59 -19.90 17.03
CA SER A 302 6.34 -21.00 17.98
C SER A 302 7.61 -21.48 18.68
N LEU A 303 8.73 -21.63 17.95
CA LEU A 303 10.04 -21.95 18.52
C LEU A 303 10.61 -20.82 19.36
N LEU A 304 10.27 -19.57 19.03
CA LEU A 304 10.72 -18.40 19.79
C LEU A 304 9.95 -18.24 21.10
N ARG A 305 8.68 -18.67 21.15
CA ARG A 305 7.85 -18.69 22.36
C ARG A 305 8.55 -19.42 23.50
N GLN A 306 9.05 -20.63 23.24
CA GLN A 306 9.78 -21.43 24.25
C GLN A 306 11.03 -20.72 24.80
N ARG A 307 11.69 -19.89 23.99
CA ARG A 307 12.90 -19.16 24.40
C ARG A 307 12.59 -17.85 25.13
N LEU A 308 11.48 -17.19 24.80
CA LEU A 308 11.09 -15.90 25.39
C LEU A 308 10.12 -16.03 26.58
N GLN A 309 9.48 -17.18 26.73
CA GLN A 309 8.59 -17.55 27.82
C GLN A 309 8.83 -19.03 28.21
N PRO A 310 10.00 -19.36 28.77
CA PRO A 310 10.24 -20.71 29.27
C PRO A 310 9.35 -21.00 30.48
N ASP A 311 8.83 -22.23 30.58
CA ASP A 311 7.98 -22.66 31.69
C ASP A 311 8.73 -22.67 33.04
N SER A 312 10.07 -22.77 33.00
CA SER A 312 10.95 -22.69 34.15
C SER A 312 12.27 -22.00 33.79
N GLU A 313 12.72 -21.02 34.58
CA GLU A 313 14.07 -20.46 34.47
C GLU A 313 14.99 -21.11 35.51
N ARG A 314 16.08 -21.75 35.06
CA ARG A 314 17.18 -22.12 35.97
C ARG A 314 17.95 -20.85 36.33
N LEU A 315 17.54 -20.24 37.43
CA LEU A 315 18.13 -19.04 38.04
C LEU A 315 19.62 -19.20 38.44
N GLY A 316 20.14 -20.44 38.44
CA GLY A 316 21.47 -20.73 38.92
C GLY A 316 21.55 -20.56 40.44
N VAL A 317 22.77 -20.40 40.96
CA VAL A 317 22.98 -20.12 42.38
C VAL A 317 22.79 -18.61 42.59
N CYS A 318 21.59 -18.19 42.99
CA CYS A 318 21.29 -16.78 43.27
C CYS A 318 21.85 -16.30 44.60
N ASP A 319 22.02 -17.21 45.55
CA ASP A 319 22.44 -16.92 46.90
C ASP A 319 23.61 -17.81 47.31
N LEU A 320 24.46 -17.29 48.18
CA LEU A 320 25.51 -18.09 48.83
C LEU A 320 24.86 -19.25 49.58
N ALA A 321 25.42 -20.45 49.40
CA ALA A 321 24.98 -21.63 50.15
C ALA A 321 25.01 -21.31 51.66
N PRO A 322 23.91 -21.50 52.40
CA PRO A 322 23.89 -21.21 53.82
C PRO A 322 24.94 -22.05 54.54
N ALA A 323 25.65 -21.45 55.50
CA ALA A 323 26.73 -22.11 56.24
C ALA A 323 26.27 -23.38 57.00
N ALA A 324 24.96 -23.48 57.28
CA ALA A 324 24.31 -24.68 57.76
C ALA A 324 22.97 -24.83 57.05
N LEU A 325 22.75 -25.98 56.41
CA LEU A 325 21.43 -26.36 55.94
C LEU A 325 20.54 -26.59 57.18
N HIS A 326 19.30 -26.10 57.13
CA HIS A 326 18.33 -26.41 58.15
C HIS A 326 18.09 -27.92 58.13
N GLN A 327 18.61 -28.63 59.12
CA GLN A 327 18.25 -30.03 59.34
C GLN A 327 16.88 -30.02 60.01
N PRO A 328 15.80 -30.46 59.32
CA PRO A 328 14.53 -30.65 59.99
C PRO A 328 14.77 -31.63 61.13
N GLN A 329 14.68 -31.15 62.37
CA GLN A 329 14.64 -32.05 63.51
C GLN A 329 13.35 -32.83 63.36
N GLY A 330 13.48 -34.11 62.97
CA GLY A 330 12.36 -35.04 63.02
C GLY A 330 11.80 -34.97 64.42
N GLY A 331 10.59 -34.40 64.56
CA GLY A 331 9.90 -34.36 65.82
C GLY A 331 9.68 -35.80 66.26
N ALA A 332 10.50 -36.28 67.18
CA ALA A 332 10.18 -37.48 67.94
C ALA A 332 9.00 -37.11 68.84
N SER A 333 7.79 -37.15 68.28
CA SER A 333 6.59 -37.15 69.09
C SER A 333 6.65 -38.42 69.93
N ALA A 334 6.83 -38.28 71.24
CA ALA A 334 6.75 -39.37 72.21
C ALA A 334 5.31 -39.88 72.42
N GLN A 335 4.40 -39.60 71.48
CA GLN A 335 3.06 -40.17 71.48
C GLN A 335 3.09 -41.50 70.73
N ALA A 336 2.63 -42.56 71.41
CA ALA A 336 2.45 -43.89 70.83
C ALA A 336 1.39 -43.81 69.70
N GLY A 337 1.86 -43.59 68.47
CA GLY A 337 1.03 -43.59 67.27
C GLY A 337 0.78 -45.02 66.79
N SER A 338 -0.48 -45.31 66.49
CA SER A 338 -0.94 -46.57 65.89
C SER A 338 -0.33 -46.76 64.48
N GLY A 339 0.86 -47.35 64.40
CA GLY A 339 1.28 -48.29 63.34
C GLY A 339 1.30 -47.81 61.88
N ALA A 340 1.19 -46.53 61.57
CA ALA A 340 1.24 -46.03 60.19
C ALA A 340 2.56 -45.31 59.91
N LEU A 341 3.35 -45.83 58.96
CA LEU A 341 4.58 -45.21 58.47
C LEU A 341 4.25 -44.46 57.16
N LEU A 342 4.43 -43.14 57.15
CA LEU A 342 4.38 -42.34 55.93
C LEU A 342 5.78 -42.29 55.32
N LEU A 343 5.93 -42.86 54.13
CA LEU A 343 7.16 -42.83 53.34
C LEU A 343 6.94 -41.91 52.13
N GLY A 344 7.67 -40.79 52.10
CA GLY A 344 7.78 -39.96 50.91
C GLY A 344 9.02 -40.39 50.12
N ILE A 345 8.83 -40.86 48.89
CA ILE A 345 9.93 -41.18 47.97
C ILE A 345 9.95 -40.09 46.90
N GLU A 346 11.03 -39.31 46.86
CA GLU A 346 11.30 -38.39 45.76
C GLU A 346 11.93 -39.20 44.62
N LEU A 347 11.26 -39.22 43.46
CA LEU A 347 11.78 -39.89 42.27
C LEU A 347 12.56 -38.89 41.44
N ASP A 348 13.83 -39.20 41.20
CA ASP A 348 14.72 -38.40 40.35
C ASP A 348 14.32 -38.60 38.87
N GLU A 349 14.01 -37.52 38.16
CA GLU A 349 13.67 -37.57 36.73
C GLU A 349 14.95 -37.80 35.92
N ARG A 350 15.18 -39.04 35.49
CA ARG A 350 16.10 -39.36 34.39
C ARG A 350 15.38 -39.56 33.08
#